data_AF-A0A7K3EVI1-F1
#
_entry.id   AF-A0A7K3EVI1-F1
#
_cell.length_a   1.000
_cell.length_b   1.000
_cell.length_c   1.000
_cell.angle_alpha   90.00
_cell.angle_beta   90.00
_cell.angle_gamma   90.00
#
_symmetry.space_group_name_H-M   'P 1'
#
loop_
_entity.id
_entity.type
_entity.pdbx_description
1 polymer ?
#
loop_
_entity_poly.entity_id
_entity_poly.type
_entity_poly.pdbx_seq_one_letter_code
_entity_poly.pdbx_strand_id
1 'polypeptide(L)'
;QTVSRKLKELVISLKLDREKSKDYILAGYMNTSYYGRGAYGIQAAAQAYYRVDAEDLTVEQGAYLAALLQAPNQYDWANAGETGKKLVQERWNYVLDNMVEQKWLAASDRQGMEFPVPKEPKAAPELKGQTGYLVEAANATLKKQLVAQGAAEDMEQAKALVDLGGYTVTLNIDKKKQAALEKSVKAKLTSKLDPGKRDVDADVQAGAVSVDPKTGRVLAMYGGEDYVKHYTNNATRADYQPASTFKPVILAAAVDQDAETQDGVPITANTMYDGTSKRPVMDGDQKAGFAPPNEDDVDYGDIDVQEAMNKSVNSVFAQMGVDVGMSEVMKVAGELGMDTEGEQAVPAQTLGSMGASPLEMAGVYATLDNHGKKVTPQIVKSVEHKDRTVDIPEAVGGQVISEQAADTVTSVLTGVVDDGTARTSVRENPLRDGQQVAGKTGTSDNNKSAWFTGYTPGLVTSVGLFGEDPESHNQVPMYKAGGVDHRVNGGGFPAEIWAAYTFGVMDGVTRFDLDTKQGAAVKPSRSPSVSQSPSQSPTQEETREESPSQEPTTEEPSTGTPTTEEPSQSPSQSPSNSPSTQPPTGGATTDPENPFLPDGGRDDGR
;
A
#
# COMPACT_ATOMS: atom_id res chain seq x y z
N GLN A 1 13.46 -32.37 -7.61
CA GLN A 1 13.02 -32.78 -8.97
C GLN A 1 12.12 -34.00 -8.83
N THR A 2 11.14 -34.19 -9.71
CA THR A 2 10.26 -35.39 -9.70
C THR A 2 10.64 -36.37 -10.81
N VAL A 3 10.41 -37.67 -10.58
CA VAL A 3 10.69 -38.74 -11.56
C VAL A 3 9.86 -38.55 -12.84
N SER A 4 8.61 -38.11 -12.70
CA SER A 4 7.73 -37.79 -13.84
C SER A 4 8.30 -36.68 -14.74
N ARG A 5 8.92 -35.64 -14.16
CA ARG A 5 9.58 -34.58 -14.92
C ARG A 5 10.79 -35.11 -15.69
N LYS A 6 11.61 -35.98 -15.07
CA LYS A 6 12.76 -36.61 -15.73
C LYS A 6 12.37 -37.49 -16.92
N LEU A 7 11.25 -38.22 -16.82
CA LEU A 7 10.73 -39.00 -17.95
C LEU A 7 10.22 -38.08 -19.08
N LYS A 8 9.51 -36.99 -18.75
CA LYS A 8 9.12 -35.95 -19.73
C LYS A 8 10.35 -35.34 -20.43
N GLU A 9 11.38 -34.93 -19.67
CA GLU A 9 12.64 -34.39 -20.19
C GLU A 9 13.31 -35.35 -21.19
N LEU A 10 13.36 -36.66 -20.91
CA LEU A 10 13.94 -37.68 -21.80
C LEU A 10 13.14 -37.89 -23.09
N VAL A 11 11.80 -37.89 -23.02
CA VAL A 11 10.97 -38.01 -24.23
C VAL A 11 11.10 -36.75 -25.11
N ILE A 12 11.16 -35.57 -24.50
CA ILE A 12 11.34 -34.29 -25.20
C ILE A 12 12.71 -34.23 -25.87
N SER A 13 13.80 -34.64 -25.21
CA SER A 13 15.14 -34.61 -25.81
C SER A 13 15.27 -35.55 -27.01
N LEU A 14 14.72 -36.77 -26.91
CA LEU A 14 14.67 -37.72 -28.03
C LEU A 14 13.82 -37.21 -29.22
N LYS A 15 12.76 -36.45 -28.96
CA LYS A 15 11.97 -35.82 -30.02
C LYS A 15 12.76 -34.68 -30.68
N LEU A 16 13.33 -33.78 -29.88
CA LEU A 16 14.09 -32.63 -30.36
C LEU A 16 15.28 -33.06 -31.23
N ASP A 17 16.02 -34.10 -30.83
CA ASP A 17 17.19 -34.61 -31.56
C ASP A 17 16.86 -35.26 -32.92
N ARG A 18 15.60 -35.66 -33.12
CA ARG A 18 15.11 -36.24 -34.38
C ARG A 18 14.50 -35.19 -35.31
N GLU A 19 14.06 -34.05 -34.78
CA GLU A 19 13.37 -32.99 -35.53
C GLU A 19 14.25 -31.77 -35.86
N LYS A 20 15.41 -31.60 -35.20
CA LYS A 20 16.27 -30.42 -35.33
C LYS A 20 17.75 -30.80 -35.51
N SER A 21 18.52 -29.92 -36.16
CA SER A 21 19.98 -30.09 -36.28
C SER A 21 20.67 -29.85 -34.93
N LYS A 22 21.88 -30.40 -34.77
CA LYS A 22 22.72 -30.15 -33.59
C LYS A 22 23.00 -28.66 -33.40
N ASP A 23 23.23 -27.92 -34.49
CA ASP A 23 23.45 -26.47 -34.48
C ASP A 23 22.22 -25.70 -33.98
N TYR A 24 21.00 -26.11 -34.37
CA TYR A 24 19.77 -25.53 -33.86
C TYR A 24 19.61 -25.78 -32.35
N ILE A 25 19.92 -26.99 -31.90
CA ILE A 25 19.85 -27.37 -30.48
C ILE A 25 20.87 -26.57 -29.66
N LEU A 26 22.10 -26.43 -30.16
CA LEU A 26 23.17 -25.65 -29.52
C LEU A 26 22.83 -24.15 -29.50
N ALA A 27 22.36 -23.58 -30.62
CA ALA A 27 21.93 -22.19 -30.69
C ALA A 27 20.73 -21.93 -29.75
N GLY A 28 19.79 -22.88 -29.64
CA GLY A 28 18.72 -22.82 -28.64
C GLY A 28 19.29 -22.79 -27.22
N TYR A 29 20.11 -23.77 -26.86
CA TYR A 29 20.74 -23.87 -25.54
C TYR A 29 21.54 -22.61 -25.17
N MET A 30 22.35 -22.09 -26.10
CA MET A 30 23.14 -20.88 -25.90
C MET A 30 22.28 -19.61 -25.76
N ASN A 31 21.04 -19.58 -26.26
CA ASN A 31 20.14 -18.43 -26.13
C ASN A 31 19.11 -18.56 -25.00
N THR A 32 18.83 -19.77 -24.48
CA THR A 32 17.85 -19.97 -23.40
C THR A 32 18.48 -20.26 -22.03
N SER A 33 19.77 -20.58 -21.96
CA SER A 33 20.42 -20.88 -20.68
C SER A 33 20.51 -19.65 -19.79
N TYR A 34 20.26 -19.83 -18.49
CA TYR A 34 20.39 -18.76 -17.49
C TYR A 34 21.85 -18.64 -17.04
N TYR A 35 22.42 -17.44 -17.17
CA TYR A 35 23.80 -17.13 -16.80
C TYR A 35 23.94 -16.31 -15.51
N GLY A 36 22.85 -16.04 -14.77
CA GLY A 36 22.89 -15.13 -13.62
C GLY A 36 22.55 -13.69 -14.01
N ARG A 37 22.38 -12.79 -13.03
CA ARG A 37 22.07 -11.36 -13.25
C ARG A 37 20.84 -11.06 -14.12
N GLY A 38 19.89 -11.99 -14.24
CA GLY A 38 18.77 -11.88 -15.19
C GLY A 38 19.13 -12.12 -16.66
N ALA A 39 20.38 -12.50 -16.96
CA ALA A 39 20.83 -12.79 -18.32
C ALA A 39 20.43 -14.21 -18.74
N TYR A 40 19.44 -14.29 -19.63
CA TYR A 40 19.14 -15.49 -20.40
C TYR A 40 19.79 -15.38 -21.78
N GLY A 41 20.63 -16.36 -22.10
CA GLY A 41 21.37 -16.41 -23.36
C GLY A 41 22.75 -15.74 -23.33
N ILE A 42 23.64 -16.23 -24.20
CA ILE A 42 25.07 -15.89 -24.24
C ILE A 42 25.33 -14.41 -24.58
N GLN A 43 24.51 -13.81 -25.44
CA GLN A 43 24.60 -12.39 -25.79
C GLN A 43 24.26 -11.51 -24.58
N ALA A 44 23.18 -11.83 -23.86
CA ALA A 44 22.84 -11.14 -22.62
C ALA A 44 23.93 -11.33 -21.56
N ALA A 45 24.53 -12.53 -21.48
CA ALA A 45 25.62 -12.83 -20.54
C ALA A 45 26.92 -12.07 -20.87
N ALA A 46 27.34 -12.04 -22.13
CA ALA A 46 28.51 -11.27 -22.60
C ALA A 46 28.37 -9.79 -22.21
N GLN A 47 27.19 -9.21 -22.47
CA GLN A 47 26.88 -7.85 -22.05
C GLN A 47 26.79 -7.69 -20.52
N ALA A 48 26.18 -8.63 -19.80
CA ALA A 48 25.97 -8.58 -18.34
C ALA A 48 27.27 -8.71 -17.52
N TYR A 49 28.24 -9.49 -17.99
CA TYR A 49 29.50 -9.77 -17.29
C TYR A 49 30.70 -8.97 -17.83
N TYR A 50 30.79 -8.76 -19.16
CA TYR A 50 31.96 -8.15 -19.79
C TYR A 50 31.67 -6.86 -20.59
N ARG A 51 30.41 -6.56 -20.90
CA ARG A 51 30.00 -5.38 -21.71
C ARG A 51 30.59 -5.42 -23.14
N VAL A 52 30.58 -6.60 -23.73
CA VAL A 52 30.98 -6.90 -25.12
C VAL A 52 29.88 -7.74 -25.76
N ASP A 53 29.84 -7.80 -27.08
CA ASP A 53 28.96 -8.72 -27.80
C ASP A 53 29.54 -10.15 -27.76
N ALA A 54 28.68 -11.16 -27.93
CA ALA A 54 29.10 -12.56 -27.75
C ALA A 54 30.14 -13.02 -28.80
N GLU A 55 30.22 -12.35 -29.95
CA GLU A 55 31.26 -12.57 -30.96
C GLU A 55 32.63 -11.99 -30.58
N ASP A 56 32.66 -11.01 -29.67
CA ASP A 56 33.88 -10.34 -29.18
C ASP A 56 34.43 -10.96 -27.87
N LEU A 57 33.82 -12.04 -27.37
CA LEU A 57 34.28 -12.73 -26.17
C LEU A 57 35.67 -13.34 -26.36
N THR A 58 36.59 -13.07 -25.44
CA THR A 58 37.87 -13.80 -25.40
C THR A 58 37.68 -15.25 -24.94
N VAL A 59 38.66 -16.12 -25.20
CA VAL A 59 38.60 -17.54 -24.80
C VAL A 59 38.43 -17.68 -23.28
N GLU A 60 39.13 -16.84 -22.51
CA GLU A 60 39.03 -16.79 -21.06
C GLU A 60 37.61 -16.40 -20.63
N GLN A 61 37.04 -15.35 -21.22
CA GLN A 61 35.70 -14.84 -20.90
C GLN A 61 34.62 -15.86 -21.24
N GLY A 62 34.71 -16.49 -22.42
CA GLY A 62 33.85 -17.58 -22.84
C GLY A 62 33.94 -18.79 -21.89
N ALA A 63 35.14 -19.16 -21.45
CA ALA A 63 35.34 -20.22 -20.46
C ALA A 63 34.75 -19.86 -19.08
N TYR A 64 34.75 -18.58 -18.68
CA TYR A 64 34.07 -18.16 -17.44
C TYR A 64 32.55 -18.29 -17.56
N LEU A 65 31.95 -17.82 -18.66
CA LEU A 65 30.51 -17.98 -18.90
C LEU A 65 30.10 -19.46 -19.02
N ALA A 66 30.97 -20.33 -19.57
CA ALA A 66 30.76 -21.78 -19.60
C ALA A 66 30.86 -22.42 -18.20
N ALA A 67 31.76 -21.95 -17.33
CA ALA A 67 31.88 -22.40 -15.94
C ALA A 67 30.66 -21.97 -15.10
N LEU A 68 30.20 -20.74 -15.31
CA LEU A 68 29.10 -20.07 -14.60
C LEU A 68 27.76 -20.84 -14.70
N LEU A 69 27.47 -21.45 -15.85
CA LEU A 69 26.25 -22.21 -16.12
C LEU A 69 25.92 -23.31 -15.10
N GLN A 70 26.92 -23.85 -14.39
CA GLN A 70 26.70 -24.88 -13.38
C GLN A 70 25.97 -24.36 -12.13
N ALA A 71 26.24 -23.12 -11.70
CA ALA A 71 25.66 -22.52 -10.51
C ALA A 71 25.63 -20.98 -10.61
N PRO A 72 24.82 -20.40 -11.52
CA PRO A 72 25.04 -19.03 -12.01
C PRO A 72 25.07 -17.95 -10.92
N ASN A 73 24.20 -18.03 -9.92
CA ASN A 73 24.18 -17.06 -8.81
C ASN A 73 25.33 -17.27 -7.80
N GLN A 74 25.82 -18.51 -7.61
CA GLN A 74 26.89 -18.84 -6.66
C GLN A 74 28.29 -18.65 -7.26
N TYR A 75 28.40 -18.72 -8.59
CA TYR A 75 29.64 -18.58 -9.36
C TYR A 75 29.80 -17.18 -9.99
N ASP A 76 28.81 -16.29 -9.84
CA ASP A 76 28.95 -14.87 -10.14
C ASP A 76 29.99 -14.26 -9.20
N TRP A 77 31.14 -13.88 -9.75
CA TRP A 77 32.30 -13.42 -8.99
C TRP A 77 32.01 -12.21 -8.09
N ALA A 78 31.05 -11.36 -8.45
CA ALA A 78 30.68 -10.20 -7.64
C ALA A 78 29.93 -10.60 -6.35
N ASN A 79 29.03 -11.58 -6.47
CA ASN A 79 28.16 -12.02 -5.38
C ASN A 79 28.75 -13.21 -4.60
N ALA A 80 29.73 -13.92 -5.17
CA ALA A 80 30.35 -15.09 -4.58
C ALA A 80 31.24 -14.74 -3.37
N GLY A 81 30.98 -15.40 -2.25
CA GLY A 81 31.94 -15.51 -1.14
C GLY A 81 33.19 -16.29 -1.55
N GLU A 82 34.20 -16.35 -0.67
CA GLU A 82 35.52 -16.95 -0.96
C GLU A 82 35.44 -18.36 -1.55
N THR A 83 34.58 -19.21 -0.98
CA THR A 83 34.35 -20.58 -1.48
C THR A 83 33.80 -20.59 -2.91
N GLY A 84 32.85 -19.71 -3.23
CA GLY A 84 32.28 -19.62 -4.58
C GLY A 84 33.30 -19.12 -5.61
N LYS A 85 34.13 -18.13 -5.23
CA LYS A 85 35.24 -17.62 -6.05
C LYS A 85 36.27 -18.69 -6.37
N LYS A 86 36.65 -19.49 -5.36
CA LYS A 86 37.54 -20.65 -5.55
C LYS A 86 36.92 -21.68 -6.51
N LEU A 87 35.66 -22.08 -6.28
CA LEU A 87 34.99 -23.11 -7.09
C LEU A 87 34.81 -22.69 -8.55
N VAL A 88 34.44 -21.43 -8.83
CA VAL A 88 34.31 -20.97 -10.23
C VAL A 88 35.67 -20.87 -10.92
N GLN A 89 36.74 -20.53 -10.20
CA GLN A 89 38.10 -20.52 -10.76
C GLN A 89 38.61 -21.94 -11.04
N GLU A 90 38.34 -22.91 -10.17
CA GLU A 90 38.61 -24.34 -10.43
C GLU A 90 37.82 -24.84 -11.65
N ARG A 91 36.54 -24.44 -11.76
CA ARG A 91 35.68 -24.80 -12.91
C ARG A 91 36.14 -24.15 -14.21
N TRP A 92 36.62 -22.91 -14.17
CA TRP A 92 37.19 -22.19 -15.32
C TRP A 92 38.46 -22.88 -15.83
N ASN A 93 39.38 -23.26 -14.92
CA ASN A 93 40.56 -24.06 -15.29
C ASN A 93 40.14 -25.38 -15.94
N TYR A 94 39.19 -26.10 -15.33
CA TYR A 94 38.65 -27.35 -15.91
C TYR A 94 38.12 -27.16 -17.34
N VAL A 95 37.38 -26.08 -17.63
CA VAL A 95 36.91 -25.80 -19.00
C VAL A 95 38.08 -25.62 -19.97
N LEU A 96 39.06 -24.78 -19.63
CA LEU A 96 40.21 -24.53 -20.49
C LEU A 96 41.09 -25.76 -20.71
N ASP A 97 41.29 -26.57 -19.67
CA ASP A 97 42.10 -27.79 -19.74
C ASP A 97 41.42 -28.85 -20.64
N ASN A 98 40.08 -28.94 -20.60
CA ASN A 98 39.31 -29.75 -21.55
C ASN A 98 39.41 -29.20 -22.98
N MET A 99 39.44 -27.88 -23.19
CA MET A 99 39.66 -27.30 -24.52
C MET A 99 41.04 -27.67 -25.11
N VAL A 100 42.07 -27.80 -24.27
CA VAL A 100 43.39 -28.30 -24.70
C VAL A 100 43.34 -29.79 -25.03
N GLU A 101 42.68 -30.61 -24.21
CA GLU A 101 42.52 -32.05 -24.47
C GLU A 101 41.77 -32.32 -25.80
N GLN A 102 40.69 -31.56 -26.06
CA GLN A 102 39.93 -31.63 -27.30
C GLN A 102 40.61 -30.93 -28.50
N LYS A 103 41.80 -30.34 -28.29
CA LYS A 103 42.61 -29.62 -29.30
C LYS A 103 41.92 -28.37 -29.88
N TRP A 104 41.02 -27.75 -29.12
CA TRP A 104 40.40 -26.47 -29.44
C TRP A 104 41.24 -25.28 -28.97
N LEU A 105 42.14 -25.49 -28.01
CA LEU A 105 43.10 -24.52 -27.50
C LEU A 105 44.51 -25.12 -27.53
N ALA A 106 45.53 -24.34 -27.90
CA ALA A 106 46.91 -24.81 -27.83
C ALA A 106 47.43 -24.76 -26.38
N ALA A 107 48.21 -25.79 -25.99
CA ALA A 107 48.78 -25.88 -24.65
C ALA A 107 49.76 -24.74 -24.32
N SER A 108 50.38 -24.12 -25.33
CA SER A 108 51.20 -22.91 -25.19
C SER A 108 50.37 -21.72 -24.71
N ASP A 109 49.21 -21.52 -25.32
CA ASP A 109 48.38 -20.34 -25.15
C ASP A 109 47.69 -20.41 -23.79
N ARG A 110 47.25 -21.63 -23.42
CA ARG A 110 46.69 -21.97 -22.10
C ARG A 110 47.56 -21.53 -20.91
N GLN A 111 48.89 -21.62 -21.04
CA GLN A 111 49.82 -21.33 -19.94
C GLN A 111 49.85 -19.85 -19.54
N GLY A 112 49.50 -18.93 -20.46
CA GLY A 112 49.46 -17.50 -20.21
C GLY A 112 48.10 -16.93 -19.83
N MET A 113 47.05 -17.76 -19.76
CA MET A 113 45.68 -17.29 -19.51
C MET A 113 45.45 -16.95 -18.03
N GLU A 114 45.00 -15.73 -17.78
CA GLU A 114 44.59 -15.25 -16.45
C GLU A 114 43.08 -15.31 -16.27
N PHE A 115 42.62 -15.43 -15.02
CA PHE A 115 41.19 -15.51 -14.72
C PHE A 115 40.49 -14.17 -15.01
N PRO A 116 39.49 -14.12 -15.90
CA PRO A 116 38.89 -12.87 -16.37
C PRO A 116 37.81 -12.41 -15.40
N VAL A 117 38.23 -11.69 -14.35
CA VAL A 117 37.32 -11.09 -13.37
C VAL A 117 36.22 -10.29 -14.09
N PRO A 118 34.94 -10.68 -13.96
CA PRO A 118 33.85 -9.98 -14.62
C PRO A 118 33.60 -8.63 -13.95
N LYS A 119 32.99 -7.71 -14.72
CA LYS A 119 32.58 -6.40 -14.21
C LYS A 119 31.47 -6.56 -13.17
N GLU A 120 31.37 -5.61 -12.25
CA GLU A 120 30.29 -5.58 -11.25
C GLU A 120 28.89 -5.59 -11.92
N PRO A 121 27.88 -6.22 -11.28
CA PRO A 121 26.49 -6.11 -11.70
C PRO A 121 26.11 -4.63 -11.72
N LYS A 122 25.57 -4.19 -12.86
CA LYS A 122 24.94 -2.87 -12.97
C LYS A 122 23.47 -3.15 -13.20
N ALA A 123 22.61 -2.66 -12.31
CA ALA A 123 21.17 -2.69 -12.52
C ALA A 123 20.85 -2.14 -13.92
N ALA A 124 19.96 -2.80 -14.65
CA ALA A 124 19.53 -2.36 -15.97
C ALA A 124 19.13 -0.88 -15.88
N PRO A 125 19.79 0.05 -16.60
CA PRO A 125 19.53 1.49 -16.46
C PRO A 125 18.06 1.87 -16.69
N GLU A 126 17.35 1.00 -17.41
CA GLU A 126 15.96 1.10 -17.84
C GLU A 126 14.95 0.88 -16.71
N LEU A 127 15.31 0.20 -15.61
CA LEU A 127 14.40 -0.08 -14.48
C LEU A 127 14.41 1.00 -13.38
N LYS A 128 15.20 2.07 -13.54
CA LYS A 128 15.31 3.14 -12.54
C LYS A 128 14.03 3.97 -12.40
N GLY A 129 13.87 4.59 -11.24
CA GLY A 129 12.73 5.45 -10.92
C GLY A 129 11.43 4.64 -10.90
N GLN A 130 10.38 5.17 -11.54
CA GLN A 130 9.09 4.49 -11.59
C GLN A 130 9.01 3.33 -12.59
N THR A 131 9.91 3.27 -13.58
CA THR A 131 9.83 2.27 -14.67
C THR A 131 9.87 0.85 -14.14
N GLY A 132 10.70 0.57 -13.12
CA GLY A 132 10.80 -0.75 -12.51
C GLY A 132 9.49 -1.20 -11.85
N TYR A 133 8.82 -0.34 -11.07
CA TYR A 133 7.51 -0.66 -10.48
C TYR A 133 6.43 -0.90 -11.55
N LEU A 134 6.43 -0.10 -12.63
CA LEU A 134 5.48 -0.29 -13.73
C LEU A 134 5.69 -1.61 -14.48
N VAL A 135 6.96 -2.00 -14.70
CA VAL A 135 7.32 -3.30 -15.30
C VAL A 135 6.99 -4.46 -14.37
N GLU A 136 7.23 -4.32 -13.06
CA GLU A 136 6.87 -5.30 -12.04
C GLU A 136 5.35 -5.56 -12.02
N ALA A 137 4.54 -4.51 -11.89
CA ALA A 137 3.08 -4.63 -11.88
C ALA A 137 2.50 -5.15 -13.21
N ALA A 138 3.12 -4.79 -14.35
CA ALA A 138 2.77 -5.35 -15.66
C ALA A 138 3.08 -6.85 -15.75
N ASN A 139 4.25 -7.27 -15.27
CA ASN A 139 4.66 -8.68 -15.21
C ASN A 139 3.80 -9.48 -14.22
N ALA A 140 3.39 -8.88 -13.09
CA ALA A 140 2.43 -9.48 -12.16
C ALA A 140 1.08 -9.74 -12.84
N THR A 141 0.57 -8.75 -13.58
CA THR A 141 -0.66 -8.88 -14.38
C THR A 141 -0.53 -9.98 -15.44
N LEU A 142 0.55 -9.98 -16.21
CA LEU A 142 0.82 -10.97 -17.26
C LEU A 142 0.91 -12.40 -16.70
N LYS A 143 1.61 -12.61 -15.57
CA LYS A 143 1.65 -13.91 -14.89
C LYS A 143 0.25 -14.40 -14.49
N LYS A 144 -0.55 -13.53 -13.85
CA LYS A 144 -1.94 -13.86 -13.48
C LYS A 144 -2.78 -14.28 -14.69
N GLN A 145 -2.68 -13.55 -15.80
CA GLN A 145 -3.43 -13.88 -17.03
C GLN A 145 -2.95 -15.17 -17.71
N LEU A 146 -1.64 -15.45 -17.73
CA LEU A 146 -1.10 -16.71 -18.25
C LEU A 146 -1.63 -17.92 -17.48
N VAL A 147 -1.77 -17.84 -16.15
CA VAL A 147 -2.40 -18.90 -15.34
C VAL A 147 -3.90 -18.98 -15.60
N ALA A 148 -4.61 -17.85 -15.53
CA ALA A 148 -6.07 -17.80 -15.71
C ALA A 148 -6.54 -18.35 -17.08
N GLN A 149 -5.72 -18.21 -18.11
CA GLN A 149 -6.00 -18.67 -19.48
C GLN A 149 -5.43 -20.07 -19.78
N GLY A 150 -4.84 -20.75 -18.78
CA GLY A 150 -4.26 -22.09 -18.94
C GLY A 150 -2.99 -22.15 -19.81
N ALA A 151 -2.38 -21.01 -20.12
CA ALA A 151 -1.09 -20.93 -20.80
C ALA A 151 0.09 -21.27 -19.85
N ALA A 152 -0.17 -21.27 -18.55
CA ALA A 152 0.66 -21.78 -17.47
C ALA A 152 -0.19 -22.63 -16.50
N GLU A 153 0.37 -23.73 -16.00
CA GLU A 153 -0.21 -24.60 -14.97
C GLU A 153 -0.24 -23.91 -13.59
N ASP A 154 0.77 -23.08 -13.30
CA ASP A 154 0.93 -22.35 -12.03
C ASP A 154 1.74 -21.04 -12.20
N MET A 155 1.90 -20.30 -11.10
CA MET A 155 2.64 -19.02 -11.07
C MET A 155 4.15 -19.16 -11.31
N GLU A 156 4.75 -20.33 -11.04
CA GLU A 156 6.17 -20.58 -11.31
C GLU A 156 6.41 -20.81 -12.80
N GLN A 157 5.54 -21.60 -13.45
CA GLN A 157 5.57 -21.72 -14.91
C GLN A 157 5.25 -20.37 -15.57
N ALA A 158 4.27 -19.63 -15.07
CA ALA A 158 3.97 -18.29 -15.59
C ALA A 158 5.16 -17.34 -15.45
N LYS A 159 5.88 -17.37 -14.32
CA LYS A 159 7.13 -16.62 -14.15
C LYS A 159 8.18 -17.05 -15.17
N ALA A 160 8.45 -18.34 -15.32
CA ALA A 160 9.44 -18.85 -16.28
C ALA A 160 9.10 -18.46 -17.73
N LEU A 161 7.80 -18.35 -18.06
CA LEU A 161 7.35 -17.88 -19.37
C LEU A 161 7.57 -16.38 -19.57
N VAL A 162 7.33 -15.54 -18.56
CA VAL A 162 7.58 -14.08 -18.62
C VAL A 162 9.08 -13.79 -18.66
N ASP A 163 9.87 -14.49 -17.84
CA ASP A 163 11.33 -14.35 -17.81
C ASP A 163 12.01 -14.72 -19.16
N LEU A 164 11.40 -15.61 -19.95
CA LEU A 164 11.85 -15.96 -21.31
C LEU A 164 11.70 -14.80 -22.31
N GLY A 165 10.89 -13.79 -21.98
CA GLY A 165 10.67 -12.60 -22.81
C GLY A 165 9.85 -12.87 -24.08
N GLY A 166 10.03 -12.01 -25.08
CA GLY A 166 9.28 -12.06 -26.35
C GLY A 166 7.88 -11.42 -26.31
N TYR A 167 7.47 -10.87 -25.16
CA TYR A 167 6.23 -10.10 -25.01
C TYR A 167 6.48 -8.61 -25.28
N THR A 168 5.58 -7.98 -26.04
CA THR A 168 5.41 -6.52 -26.06
C THR A 168 4.18 -6.19 -25.22
N VAL A 169 4.37 -5.49 -24.11
CA VAL A 169 3.29 -5.14 -23.18
C VAL A 169 3.03 -3.64 -23.26
N THR A 170 1.82 -3.25 -23.66
CA THR A 170 1.38 -1.85 -23.65
C THR A 170 0.63 -1.57 -22.36
N LEU A 171 0.94 -0.46 -21.68
CA LEU A 171 0.26 -0.05 -20.44
C LEU A 171 -0.83 1.00 -20.71
N ASN A 172 -1.77 1.13 -19.77
CA ASN A 172 -2.78 2.19 -19.74
C ASN A 172 -2.25 3.52 -19.19
N ILE A 173 -1.02 3.55 -18.67
CA ILE A 173 -0.38 4.71 -18.05
C ILE A 173 -0.31 5.91 -19.01
N ASP A 174 -0.92 7.04 -18.61
CA ASP A 174 -0.76 8.32 -19.27
C ASP A 174 0.54 8.98 -18.79
N LYS A 175 1.47 9.21 -19.70
CA LYS A 175 2.81 9.75 -19.37
C LYS A 175 2.79 11.13 -18.73
N LYS A 176 1.78 11.98 -19.02
CA LYS A 176 1.64 13.31 -18.39
C LYS A 176 1.12 13.17 -16.97
N LYS A 177 0.10 12.32 -16.77
CA LYS A 177 -0.46 12.02 -15.45
C LYS A 177 0.57 11.34 -14.55
N GLN A 178 1.31 10.36 -15.07
CA GLN A 178 2.44 9.73 -14.38
C GLN A 178 3.47 10.75 -13.87
N ALA A 179 3.98 11.62 -14.76
CA ALA A 179 4.94 12.66 -14.38
C ALA A 179 4.36 13.70 -13.40
N ALA A 180 3.05 14.00 -13.49
CA ALA A 180 2.37 14.88 -12.54
C ALA A 180 2.22 14.25 -11.15
N LEU A 181 1.97 12.93 -11.06
CA LEU A 181 1.91 12.20 -9.80
C LEU A 181 3.28 12.19 -9.11
N GLU A 182 4.34 11.83 -9.85
CA GLU A 182 5.73 11.88 -9.37
C GLU A 182 6.12 13.28 -8.87
N LYS A 183 5.78 14.32 -9.63
CA LYS A 183 6.02 15.72 -9.25
C LYS A 183 5.25 16.09 -7.97
N SER A 184 4.04 15.58 -7.80
CA SER A 184 3.19 15.87 -6.63
C SER A 184 3.72 15.19 -5.37
N VAL A 185 4.08 13.89 -5.45
CA VAL A 185 4.76 13.19 -4.36
C VAL A 185 6.05 13.91 -3.97
N LYS A 186 6.86 14.30 -4.97
CA LYS A 186 8.10 15.04 -4.72
C LYS A 186 7.87 16.38 -4.00
N ALA A 187 6.96 17.21 -4.51
CA ALA A 187 6.73 18.56 -3.99
C ALA A 187 6.00 18.58 -2.63
N LYS A 188 5.23 17.52 -2.31
CA LYS A 188 4.40 17.47 -1.11
C LYS A 188 4.97 16.61 0.01
N LEU A 189 5.81 15.64 -0.31
CA LEU A 189 6.47 14.74 0.65
C LEU A 189 7.99 14.77 0.52
N THR A 190 8.56 14.17 -0.54
CA THR A 190 9.99 13.78 -0.49
C THR A 190 10.97 14.95 -0.50
N SER A 191 10.57 16.15 -0.94
CA SER A 191 11.37 17.37 -0.79
C SER A 191 11.30 18.00 0.61
N LYS A 192 10.41 17.51 1.49
CA LYS A 192 10.27 17.94 2.89
C LYS A 192 10.96 16.96 3.86
N LEU A 193 11.13 15.70 3.44
CA LEU A 193 11.87 14.67 4.18
C LEU A 193 13.36 15.03 4.25
N ASP A 194 13.97 14.88 5.44
CA ASP A 194 15.38 15.17 5.70
C ASP A 194 15.96 14.16 6.71
N PRO A 195 16.35 12.95 6.25
CA PRO A 195 16.97 11.92 7.08
C PRO A 195 18.22 12.39 7.83
N GLY A 196 18.92 13.42 7.34
CA GLY A 196 20.09 14.00 8.01
C GLY A 196 19.75 14.91 9.20
N LYS A 197 18.46 15.24 9.40
CA LYS A 197 17.95 16.01 10.56
C LYS A 197 16.94 15.25 11.41
N ARG A 198 16.26 14.25 10.84
CA ARG A 198 15.19 13.48 11.49
C ARG A 198 15.26 12.05 11.00
N ASP A 199 15.71 11.13 11.85
CA ASP A 199 15.93 9.73 11.47
C ASP A 199 14.65 9.08 10.89
N VAL A 200 13.48 9.37 11.49
CA VAL A 200 12.15 8.90 11.04
C VAL A 200 11.80 9.30 9.59
N ASP A 201 12.44 10.34 9.02
CA ASP A 201 12.22 10.71 7.62
C ASP A 201 12.87 9.72 6.64
N ALA A 202 13.79 8.86 7.11
CA ALA A 202 14.35 7.75 6.33
C ALA A 202 13.33 6.62 6.11
N ASP A 203 12.43 6.43 7.09
CA ASP A 203 11.46 5.33 7.10
C ASP A 203 10.22 5.64 6.23
N VAL A 204 10.01 6.91 5.86
CA VAL A 204 8.75 7.35 5.24
C VAL A 204 8.75 7.17 3.74
N GLN A 205 7.81 6.35 3.28
CA GLN A 205 7.59 6.05 1.87
C GLN A 205 6.17 6.38 1.44
N ALA A 206 5.96 6.46 0.13
CA ALA A 206 4.66 6.71 -0.49
C ALA A 206 4.34 5.68 -1.57
N GLY A 207 3.08 5.27 -1.60
CA GLY A 207 2.48 4.54 -2.72
C GLY A 207 1.24 5.29 -3.21
N ALA A 208 1.02 5.36 -4.52
CA ALA A 208 -0.18 5.98 -5.06
C ALA A 208 -0.62 5.34 -6.38
N VAL A 209 -1.93 5.30 -6.62
CA VAL A 209 -2.54 4.83 -7.86
C VAL A 209 -3.68 5.77 -8.25
N SER A 210 -3.75 6.12 -9.55
CA SER A 210 -4.87 6.84 -10.13
C SER A 210 -5.55 6.02 -11.22
N VAL A 211 -6.89 5.99 -11.18
CA VAL A 211 -7.76 5.13 -12.01
C VAL A 211 -8.84 5.98 -12.66
N ASP A 212 -9.12 5.73 -13.94
CA ASP A 212 -10.35 6.16 -14.61
C ASP A 212 -11.49 5.19 -14.22
N PRO A 213 -12.48 5.61 -13.42
CA PRO A 213 -13.54 4.73 -12.94
C PRO A 213 -14.47 4.23 -14.05
N LYS A 214 -14.60 4.97 -15.16
CA LYS A 214 -15.49 4.60 -16.28
C LYS A 214 -14.88 3.52 -17.16
N THR A 215 -13.56 3.34 -17.10
CA THR A 215 -12.83 2.37 -17.94
C THR A 215 -11.94 1.40 -17.16
N GLY A 216 -11.89 1.55 -15.83
CA GLY A 216 -11.00 0.80 -14.93
C GLY A 216 -9.50 0.94 -15.21
N ARG A 217 -9.09 1.87 -16.08
CA ARG A 217 -7.69 2.01 -16.49
C ARG A 217 -6.85 2.69 -15.41
N VAL A 218 -5.73 2.07 -15.03
CA VAL A 218 -4.70 2.75 -14.23
C VAL A 218 -3.99 3.78 -15.12
N LEU A 219 -4.17 5.06 -14.80
CA LEU A 219 -3.61 6.19 -15.55
C LEU A 219 -2.24 6.64 -15.02
N ALA A 220 -1.97 6.43 -13.74
CA ALA A 220 -0.70 6.72 -13.09
C ALA A 220 -0.49 5.80 -11.87
N MET A 221 0.76 5.46 -11.59
CA MET A 221 1.15 4.61 -10.46
C MET A 221 2.51 5.08 -9.92
N TYR A 222 2.62 5.25 -8.60
CA TYR A 222 3.86 5.61 -7.91
C TYR A 222 4.19 4.52 -6.88
N GLY A 223 5.31 3.84 -7.06
CA GLY A 223 5.70 2.67 -6.26
C GLY A 223 6.75 2.93 -5.17
N GLY A 224 7.38 4.10 -5.14
CA GLY A 224 8.45 4.43 -4.19
C GLY A 224 9.44 5.44 -4.79
N GLU A 225 10.56 5.73 -4.11
CA GLU A 225 11.51 6.75 -4.59
C GLU A 225 12.18 6.35 -5.92
N ASP A 226 12.73 5.12 -5.97
CA ASP A 226 13.41 4.54 -7.12
C ASP A 226 13.46 3.00 -6.94
N TYR A 227 12.93 2.26 -7.91
CA TYR A 227 12.85 0.79 -7.88
C TYR A 227 14.20 0.10 -7.63
N VAL A 228 15.33 0.69 -8.06
CA VAL A 228 16.66 0.08 -7.85
C VAL A 228 17.28 0.43 -6.49
N LYS A 229 16.61 1.26 -5.68
CA LYS A 229 16.93 1.48 -4.26
C LYS A 229 15.97 0.71 -3.34
N HIS A 230 14.70 0.71 -3.68
CA HIS A 230 13.63 0.06 -2.93
C HIS A 230 12.71 -0.67 -3.91
N TYR A 231 12.77 -2.00 -3.89
CA TYR A 231 12.14 -2.85 -4.92
C TYR A 231 10.67 -3.19 -4.62
N THR A 232 10.20 -2.99 -3.39
CA THR A 232 8.81 -3.25 -2.99
C THR A 232 7.89 -2.20 -3.57
N ASN A 233 6.92 -2.60 -4.38
CA ASN A 233 6.02 -1.66 -5.04
C ASN A 233 4.94 -1.15 -4.06
N ASN A 234 5.14 0.06 -3.51
CA ASN A 234 4.20 0.67 -2.56
C ASN A 234 2.80 0.92 -3.13
N ALA A 235 2.62 0.93 -4.44
CA ALA A 235 1.29 1.04 -5.06
C ALA A 235 0.48 -0.27 -4.98
N THR A 236 1.13 -1.42 -4.82
CA THR A 236 0.52 -2.75 -4.89
C THR A 236 0.81 -3.64 -3.68
N ARG A 237 1.59 -3.17 -2.71
CA ARG A 237 1.78 -3.84 -1.41
C ARG A 237 0.49 -3.77 -0.60
N ALA A 238 0.10 -4.88 0.01
CA ALA A 238 -1.13 -5.00 0.81
C ALA A 238 -0.84 -5.29 2.29
N ASP A 239 0.42 -5.18 2.76
CA ASP A 239 0.81 -5.47 4.13
C ASP A 239 0.38 -4.38 5.15
N TYR A 240 -0.05 -3.21 4.69
CA TYR A 240 -0.50 -2.11 5.56
C TYR A 240 -2.01 -2.00 5.67
N GLN A 241 -2.43 -1.56 6.85
CA GLN A 241 -3.83 -1.24 7.17
C GLN A 241 -4.33 -0.02 6.39
N PRO A 242 -5.40 -0.11 5.58
CA PRO A 242 -6.06 1.05 4.95
C PRO A 242 -6.75 1.94 6.00
N ALA A 243 -6.93 1.42 7.21
CA ALA A 243 -7.51 2.08 8.36
C ALA A 243 -8.92 2.64 8.06
N SER A 244 -9.24 3.84 8.55
CA SER A 244 -10.55 4.49 8.38
C SER A 244 -10.98 4.77 6.92
N THR A 245 -10.17 4.47 5.90
CA THR A 245 -10.65 4.41 4.50
C THR A 245 -11.52 3.18 4.20
N PHE A 246 -11.61 2.22 5.12
CA PHE A 246 -12.54 1.09 5.07
C PHE A 246 -13.99 1.47 5.49
N LYS A 247 -14.18 2.52 6.30
CA LYS A 247 -15.51 2.91 6.80
C LYS A 247 -16.61 3.10 5.73
N PRO A 248 -16.31 3.63 4.53
CA PRO A 248 -17.29 3.71 3.44
C PRO A 248 -17.76 2.35 2.92
N VAL A 249 -16.97 1.28 3.07
CA VAL A 249 -17.38 -0.10 2.75
C VAL A 249 -18.44 -0.58 3.74
N ILE A 250 -18.30 -0.25 5.03
CA ILE A 250 -19.30 -0.56 6.06
C ILE A 250 -20.63 0.15 5.75
N LEU A 251 -20.57 1.43 5.38
CA LEU A 251 -21.78 2.17 4.98
C LEU A 251 -22.37 1.67 3.65
N ALA A 252 -21.54 1.25 2.70
CA ALA A 252 -22.00 0.62 1.46
C ALA A 252 -22.78 -0.67 1.78
N ALA A 253 -22.22 -1.55 2.61
CA ALA A 253 -22.90 -2.77 3.06
C ALA A 253 -24.20 -2.47 3.82
N ALA A 254 -24.21 -1.47 4.70
CA ALA A 254 -25.39 -1.08 5.45
C ALA A 254 -26.56 -0.63 4.55
N VAL A 255 -26.28 0.21 3.55
CA VAL A 255 -27.30 0.73 2.64
C VAL A 255 -27.70 -0.30 1.59
N ASP A 256 -26.76 -1.13 1.13
CA ASP A 256 -27.03 -2.14 0.09
C ASP A 256 -27.89 -3.31 0.58
N GLN A 257 -27.78 -3.64 1.86
CA GLN A 257 -28.48 -4.76 2.49
C GLN A 257 -29.72 -4.32 3.27
N ASP A 258 -30.17 -3.07 3.09
CA ASP A 258 -31.27 -2.44 3.84
C ASP A 258 -31.14 -2.63 5.36
N ALA A 259 -29.91 -2.56 5.89
CA ALA A 259 -29.61 -2.91 7.27
C ALA A 259 -30.25 -1.94 8.28
N GLU A 260 -30.60 -2.48 9.45
CA GLU A 260 -31.21 -1.74 10.56
C GLU A 260 -30.29 -1.74 11.78
N THR A 261 -30.41 -0.72 12.63
CA THR A 261 -29.83 -0.77 13.98
C THR A 261 -30.48 -1.89 14.80
N GLN A 262 -29.87 -2.28 15.92
CA GLN A 262 -30.46 -3.26 16.85
C GLN A 262 -31.85 -2.88 17.41
N ASP A 263 -32.27 -1.61 17.28
CA ASP A 263 -33.62 -1.12 17.63
C ASP A 263 -34.62 -1.16 16.46
N GLY A 264 -34.23 -1.69 15.29
CA GLY A 264 -35.08 -1.77 14.09
C GLY A 264 -35.22 -0.45 13.33
N VAL A 265 -34.18 0.39 13.33
CA VAL A 265 -34.15 1.66 12.59
C VAL A 265 -33.25 1.52 11.36
N PRO A 266 -33.74 1.72 10.12
CA PRO A 266 -32.91 1.66 8.92
C PRO A 266 -31.67 2.57 8.99
N ILE A 267 -30.53 2.07 8.55
CA ILE A 267 -29.24 2.78 8.59
C ILE A 267 -29.15 3.76 7.41
N THR A 268 -29.09 5.04 7.74
CA THR A 268 -29.04 6.17 6.80
C THR A 268 -28.01 7.20 7.27
N ALA A 269 -27.65 8.15 6.41
CA ALA A 269 -26.79 9.29 6.74
C ALA A 269 -27.29 10.13 7.94
N ASN A 270 -28.59 10.06 8.27
CA ASN A 270 -29.19 10.77 9.40
C ASN A 270 -29.47 9.88 10.62
N THR A 271 -29.16 8.58 10.56
CA THR A 271 -29.37 7.65 11.67
C THR A 271 -28.40 8.00 12.81
N MET A 272 -28.91 8.07 14.04
CA MET A 272 -28.14 8.48 15.21
C MET A 272 -27.44 7.28 15.86
N TYR A 273 -26.19 7.49 16.29
CA TYR A 273 -25.39 6.55 17.05
C TYR A 273 -24.72 7.24 18.23
N ASP A 274 -24.39 6.49 19.29
CA ASP A 274 -23.57 7.00 20.39
C ASP A 274 -22.10 7.04 19.96
N GLY A 275 -21.58 8.26 19.78
CA GLY A 275 -20.19 8.56 19.43
C GLY A 275 -19.23 8.72 20.61
N THR A 276 -19.58 8.24 21.80
CA THR A 276 -18.67 8.17 22.97
C THR A 276 -17.43 7.31 22.67
N SER A 277 -16.24 7.76 23.07
CA SER A 277 -14.96 7.06 22.90
C SER A 277 -14.89 5.84 23.82
N LYS A 278 -14.25 4.76 23.35
CA LYS A 278 -14.13 3.48 24.09
C LYS A 278 -15.48 2.90 24.56
N ARG A 279 -16.59 3.26 23.90
CA ARG A 279 -17.90 2.64 24.12
C ARG A 279 -17.81 1.14 23.83
N PRO A 280 -18.21 0.26 24.76
CA PRO A 280 -18.34 -1.17 24.48
C PRO A 280 -19.37 -1.40 23.38
N VAL A 281 -18.94 -2.05 22.31
CA VAL A 281 -19.84 -2.47 21.22
C VAL A 281 -20.69 -3.63 21.74
N MET A 282 -21.99 -3.56 21.45
CA MET A 282 -23.00 -4.51 21.87
C MET A 282 -23.52 -5.28 20.65
N ASP A 283 -23.79 -6.57 20.84
CA ASP A 283 -24.48 -7.48 19.95
C ASP A 283 -25.69 -8.03 20.72
N GLY A 284 -26.83 -7.34 20.58
CA GLY A 284 -27.96 -7.42 21.51
C GLY A 284 -27.52 -7.13 22.95
N ASP A 285 -27.90 -7.99 23.89
CA ASP A 285 -27.51 -7.88 25.30
C ASP A 285 -26.03 -8.28 25.58
N GLN A 286 -25.28 -8.76 24.58
CA GLN A 286 -23.91 -9.24 24.77
C GLN A 286 -22.87 -8.20 24.36
N LYS A 287 -21.74 -8.15 25.09
CA LYS A 287 -20.59 -7.32 24.70
C LYS A 287 -19.81 -8.04 23.61
N ALA A 288 -19.62 -7.40 22.46
CA ALA A 288 -18.83 -7.91 21.33
C ALA A 288 -17.30 -7.97 21.59
N GLY A 289 -16.86 -7.79 22.84
CA GLY A 289 -15.44 -7.79 23.23
C GLY A 289 -14.61 -6.61 22.72
N PHE A 290 -15.25 -5.65 22.04
CA PHE A 290 -14.59 -4.56 21.32
C PHE A 290 -15.08 -3.19 21.82
N ALA A 291 -14.17 -2.24 21.97
CA ALA A 291 -14.45 -0.91 22.54
C ALA A 291 -13.40 0.12 22.06
N PRO A 292 -13.40 0.49 20.77
CA PRO A 292 -12.32 1.27 20.19
C PRO A 292 -12.31 2.72 20.70
N PRO A 293 -11.13 3.31 20.96
CA PRO A 293 -11.03 4.74 21.19
C PRO A 293 -11.34 5.50 19.90
N ASN A 294 -11.95 6.68 20.03
CA ASN A 294 -11.99 7.67 18.96
C ASN A 294 -10.62 8.34 18.79
N GLU A 295 -10.43 9.06 17.68
CA GLU A 295 -9.27 9.94 17.50
C GLU A 295 -9.17 10.92 18.68
N ASP A 296 -7.96 11.00 19.25
CA ASP A 296 -7.60 11.79 20.44
C ASP A 296 -8.55 11.62 21.64
N ASP A 297 -9.18 10.44 21.74
CA ASP A 297 -10.14 10.06 22.79
C ASP A 297 -11.38 10.95 22.91
N VAL A 298 -11.75 11.65 21.83
CA VAL A 298 -12.89 12.59 21.82
C VAL A 298 -14.24 11.88 21.91
N ASP A 299 -15.06 12.31 22.87
CA ASP A 299 -16.49 11.95 22.97
C ASP A 299 -17.35 12.89 22.11
N TYR A 300 -18.18 12.31 21.24
CA TYR A 300 -19.10 13.08 20.39
C TYR A 300 -20.56 13.09 20.86
N GLY A 301 -20.91 12.24 21.83
CA GLY A 301 -22.31 12.01 22.23
C GLY A 301 -23.14 11.44 21.08
N ASP A 302 -24.46 11.63 21.12
CA ASP A 302 -25.35 11.23 20.02
C ASP A 302 -25.02 12.02 18.74
N ILE A 303 -24.58 11.31 17.71
CA ILE A 303 -24.11 11.86 16.43
C ILE A 303 -24.72 11.09 15.25
N ASP A 304 -25.01 11.77 14.14
CA ASP A 304 -25.51 11.09 12.93
C ASP A 304 -24.37 10.47 12.10
N VAL A 305 -24.72 9.49 11.26
CA VAL A 305 -23.76 8.79 10.38
C VAL A 305 -22.98 9.75 9.46
N GLN A 306 -23.60 10.85 8.99
CA GLN A 306 -22.93 11.86 8.17
C GLN A 306 -21.80 12.55 8.94
N GLU A 307 -22.10 13.12 10.11
CA GLU A 307 -21.12 13.81 10.93
C GLU A 307 -20.07 12.83 11.49
N ALA A 308 -20.48 11.60 11.80
CA ALA A 308 -19.59 10.52 12.21
C ALA A 308 -18.60 10.11 11.09
N MET A 309 -19.04 10.07 9.82
CA MET A 309 -18.14 9.83 8.68
C MET A 309 -17.18 11.02 8.48
N ASN A 310 -17.69 12.26 8.54
CA ASN A 310 -16.90 13.49 8.38
C ASN A 310 -15.76 13.58 9.39
N LYS A 311 -16.06 13.29 10.66
CA LYS A 311 -15.11 13.28 11.78
C LYS A 311 -14.39 11.94 11.95
N SER A 312 -14.71 10.93 11.14
CA SER A 312 -14.10 9.60 11.20
C SER A 312 -14.22 8.91 12.58
N VAL A 313 -15.35 9.06 13.27
CA VAL A 313 -15.61 8.51 14.62
C VAL A 313 -15.48 6.98 14.60
N ASN A 314 -14.79 6.39 15.57
CA ASN A 314 -14.52 4.94 15.59
C ASN A 314 -15.67 4.16 16.23
N SER A 315 -16.20 4.62 17.36
CA SER A 315 -17.28 3.91 18.07
C SER A 315 -18.56 3.77 17.26
N VAL A 316 -18.92 4.76 16.43
CA VAL A 316 -20.08 4.69 15.52
C VAL A 316 -19.94 3.56 14.50
N PHE A 317 -18.82 3.49 13.78
CA PHE A 317 -18.62 2.46 12.75
C PHE A 317 -18.38 1.06 13.34
N ALA A 318 -17.90 1.00 14.59
CA ALA A 318 -17.79 -0.25 15.34
C ALA A 318 -19.16 -0.82 15.74
N GLN A 319 -20.13 0.05 16.07
CA GLN A 319 -21.53 -0.34 16.27
C GLN A 319 -22.18 -0.74 14.93
N MET A 320 -22.07 0.12 13.91
CA MET A 320 -22.63 -0.14 12.57
C MET A 320 -22.13 -1.48 11.97
N GLY A 321 -20.86 -1.84 12.13
CA GLY A 321 -20.35 -3.12 11.63
C GLY A 321 -20.91 -4.36 12.33
N VAL A 322 -21.42 -4.21 13.56
CA VAL A 322 -22.16 -5.27 14.27
C VAL A 322 -23.63 -5.27 13.82
N ASP A 323 -24.27 -4.10 13.70
CA ASP A 323 -25.65 -3.98 13.21
C ASP A 323 -25.84 -4.58 11.81
N VAL A 324 -24.90 -4.35 10.90
CA VAL A 324 -24.87 -4.95 9.54
C VAL A 324 -24.48 -6.43 9.57
N GLY A 325 -23.72 -6.85 10.59
CA GLY A 325 -23.05 -8.14 10.64
C GLY A 325 -21.74 -8.15 9.83
N MET A 326 -20.61 -8.36 10.51
CA MET A 326 -19.29 -8.28 9.90
C MET A 326 -19.04 -9.24 8.73
N SER A 327 -19.72 -10.39 8.68
CA SER A 327 -19.61 -11.32 7.54
C SER A 327 -20.08 -10.69 6.23
N GLU A 328 -21.14 -9.88 6.28
CA GLU A 328 -21.69 -9.19 5.12
C GLU A 328 -20.83 -7.98 4.73
N VAL A 329 -20.32 -7.23 5.72
CA VAL A 329 -19.32 -6.18 5.49
C VAL A 329 -18.08 -6.72 4.75
N MET A 330 -17.59 -7.91 5.13
CA MET A 330 -16.45 -8.56 4.46
C MET A 330 -16.80 -9.08 3.07
N LYS A 331 -18.01 -9.61 2.86
CA LYS A 331 -18.51 -10.00 1.53
C LYS A 331 -18.54 -8.78 0.58
N VAL A 332 -19.14 -7.68 1.02
CA VAL A 332 -19.20 -6.42 0.25
C VAL A 332 -17.80 -5.87 -0.01
N ALA A 333 -16.85 -6.00 0.93
CA ALA A 333 -15.45 -5.61 0.72
C ALA A 333 -14.79 -6.38 -0.45
N GLY A 334 -14.98 -7.70 -0.53
CA GLY A 334 -14.52 -8.52 -1.66
C GLY A 334 -15.24 -8.20 -2.97
N GLU A 335 -16.56 -8.03 -2.90
CA GLU A 335 -17.39 -7.61 -4.04
C GLU A 335 -16.94 -6.24 -4.59
N LEU A 336 -16.52 -5.29 -3.73
CA LEU A 336 -15.93 -4.01 -4.14
C LEU A 336 -14.47 -4.15 -4.62
N GLY A 337 -13.67 -5.06 -4.07
CA GLY A 337 -12.39 -5.49 -4.67
C GLY A 337 -11.15 -5.46 -3.80
N MET A 338 -11.34 -5.53 -2.48
CA MET A 338 -10.25 -5.88 -1.56
C MET A 338 -10.02 -7.40 -1.62
N ASP A 339 -8.79 -7.85 -1.44
CA ASP A 339 -8.55 -9.25 -1.07
C ASP A 339 -9.08 -9.52 0.35
N THR A 340 -10.01 -10.46 0.47
CA THR A 340 -10.59 -10.88 1.75
C THR A 340 -10.41 -12.38 1.98
N GLU A 341 -9.58 -13.06 1.19
CA GLU A 341 -9.36 -14.50 1.35
C GLU A 341 -8.58 -14.79 2.64
N GLY A 342 -9.17 -15.60 3.52
CA GLY A 342 -8.59 -15.94 4.83
C GLY A 342 -8.74 -14.88 5.93
N GLU A 343 -9.29 -13.69 5.61
CA GLU A 343 -9.57 -12.64 6.59
C GLU A 343 -10.73 -13.02 7.52
N GLN A 344 -10.63 -12.62 8.79
CA GLN A 344 -11.67 -12.89 9.78
C GLN A 344 -12.71 -11.76 9.83
N ALA A 345 -13.99 -12.13 9.76
CA ALA A 345 -15.12 -11.22 9.92
C ALA A 345 -15.38 -10.88 11.41
N VAL A 346 -14.51 -10.05 12.00
CA VAL A 346 -14.56 -9.64 13.42
C VAL A 346 -14.75 -8.12 13.58
N PRO A 347 -15.36 -7.63 14.67
CA PRO A 347 -15.63 -6.20 14.88
C PRO A 347 -14.41 -5.28 14.78
N ALA A 348 -13.20 -5.78 15.08
CA ALA A 348 -11.95 -5.03 14.91
C ALA A 348 -11.71 -4.54 13.47
N GLN A 349 -12.19 -5.29 12.47
CA GLN A 349 -12.06 -4.91 11.04
C GLN A 349 -12.82 -3.63 10.70
N THR A 350 -13.78 -3.16 11.52
CA THR A 350 -14.45 -1.86 11.31
C THR A 350 -13.50 -0.66 11.32
N LEU A 351 -12.29 -0.83 11.86
CA LEU A 351 -11.23 0.16 11.82
C LEU A 351 -10.32 0.05 10.58
N GLY A 352 -10.52 -0.95 9.71
CA GLY A 352 -9.65 -1.27 8.58
C GLY A 352 -8.35 -1.94 9.00
N SER A 353 -8.43 -2.98 9.85
CA SER A 353 -7.27 -3.68 10.42
C SER A 353 -6.66 -4.76 9.51
N MET A 354 -7.35 -5.17 8.45
CA MET A 354 -6.83 -6.03 7.39
C MET A 354 -5.79 -5.32 6.54
N GLY A 355 -5.05 -6.06 5.72
CA GLY A 355 -4.17 -5.50 4.69
C GLY A 355 -4.93 -4.97 3.47
N ALA A 356 -4.46 -3.88 2.86
CA ALA A 356 -4.90 -3.45 1.52
C ALA A 356 -3.89 -2.52 0.83
N SER A 357 -3.84 -2.57 -0.50
CA SER A 357 -2.97 -1.72 -1.32
C SER A 357 -3.65 -0.43 -1.83
N PRO A 358 -2.88 0.62 -2.21
CA PRO A 358 -3.42 1.77 -2.93
C PRO A 358 -4.15 1.39 -4.23
N LEU A 359 -3.72 0.32 -4.91
CA LEU A 359 -4.40 -0.22 -6.09
C LEU A 359 -5.81 -0.73 -5.76
N GLU A 360 -5.96 -1.57 -4.73
CA GLU A 360 -7.26 -2.09 -4.30
C GLU A 360 -8.18 -0.99 -3.79
N MET A 361 -7.67 -0.08 -2.94
CA MET A 361 -8.47 1.03 -2.43
C MET A 361 -8.92 1.98 -3.54
N ALA A 362 -8.10 2.20 -4.59
CA ALA A 362 -8.53 2.92 -5.78
C ALA A 362 -9.62 2.16 -6.57
N GLY A 363 -9.59 0.84 -6.63
CA GLY A 363 -10.63 0.00 -7.24
C GLY A 363 -11.97 0.04 -6.49
N VAL A 364 -11.92 -0.04 -5.16
CA VAL A 364 -13.10 0.12 -4.28
C VAL A 364 -13.76 1.48 -4.52
N TYR A 365 -12.99 2.57 -4.49
CA TYR A 365 -13.54 3.92 -4.63
C TYR A 365 -13.94 4.24 -6.08
N ALA A 366 -13.31 3.60 -7.08
CA ALA A 366 -13.76 3.65 -8.46
C ALA A 366 -15.07 2.89 -8.70
N THR A 367 -15.32 1.80 -7.95
CA THR A 367 -16.62 1.12 -7.95
C THR A 367 -17.73 2.00 -7.36
N LEU A 368 -17.40 2.85 -6.37
CA LEU A 368 -18.32 3.87 -5.85
C LEU A 368 -18.61 4.99 -6.88
N ASP A 369 -17.58 5.60 -7.49
CA ASP A 369 -17.76 6.65 -8.55
C ASP A 369 -18.46 6.11 -9.81
N ASN A 370 -18.46 4.79 -10.02
CA ASN A 370 -19.13 4.10 -11.13
C ASN A 370 -20.47 3.47 -10.73
N HIS A 371 -21.17 4.07 -9.75
CA HIS A 371 -22.53 3.74 -9.34
C HIS A 371 -22.71 2.27 -8.93
N GLY A 372 -21.72 1.65 -8.27
CA GLY A 372 -21.77 0.27 -7.79
C GLY A 372 -21.43 -0.80 -8.83
N LYS A 373 -20.99 -0.42 -10.04
CA LYS A 373 -20.45 -1.34 -11.05
C LYS A 373 -18.98 -1.63 -10.77
N LYS A 374 -18.64 -2.90 -10.64
CA LYS A 374 -17.29 -3.37 -10.28
C LYS A 374 -16.22 -2.73 -11.16
N VAL A 375 -15.27 -2.04 -10.55
CA VAL A 375 -14.05 -1.57 -11.21
C VAL A 375 -12.85 -2.35 -10.67
N THR A 376 -12.19 -3.11 -11.53
CA THR A 376 -10.95 -3.83 -11.25
C THR A 376 -9.79 -3.08 -11.94
N PRO A 377 -8.93 -2.35 -11.21
CA PRO A 377 -7.92 -1.49 -11.81
C PRO A 377 -6.93 -2.23 -12.72
N GLN A 378 -6.87 -1.81 -13.98
CA GLN A 378 -6.17 -2.51 -15.05
C GLN A 378 -4.98 -1.69 -15.57
N ILE A 379 -3.75 -2.11 -15.22
CA ILE A 379 -2.50 -1.45 -15.65
C ILE A 379 -2.09 -1.82 -17.09
N VAL A 380 -2.28 -3.08 -17.49
CA VAL A 380 -1.94 -3.55 -18.83
C VAL A 380 -3.09 -3.26 -19.80
N LYS A 381 -2.79 -2.60 -20.92
CA LYS A 381 -3.74 -2.33 -22.01
C LYS A 381 -3.82 -3.48 -23.00
N SER A 382 -2.67 -4.03 -23.40
CA SER A 382 -2.58 -5.16 -24.32
C SER A 382 -1.24 -5.88 -24.17
N VAL A 383 -1.22 -7.15 -24.59
CA VAL A 383 -0.04 -8.01 -24.62
C VAL A 383 0.06 -8.62 -26.01
N GLU A 384 1.22 -8.51 -26.64
CA GLU A 384 1.53 -9.14 -27.93
C GLU A 384 2.68 -10.13 -27.75
N HIS A 385 2.54 -11.35 -28.26
CA HIS A 385 3.59 -12.35 -28.28
C HIS A 385 3.48 -13.22 -29.54
N LYS A 386 4.61 -13.49 -30.21
CA LYS A 386 4.62 -14.13 -31.54
C LYS A 386 3.94 -15.51 -31.62
N ASP A 387 4.00 -16.31 -30.56
CA ASP A 387 3.45 -17.67 -30.51
C ASP A 387 2.25 -17.82 -29.55
N ARG A 388 1.75 -16.72 -28.95
CA ARG A 388 0.76 -16.78 -27.85
C ARG A 388 -0.18 -15.58 -27.90
N THR A 389 -1.47 -15.83 -27.77
CA THR A 389 -2.43 -14.79 -27.37
C THR A 389 -2.46 -14.72 -25.84
N VAL A 390 -2.53 -13.50 -25.29
CA VAL A 390 -2.84 -13.26 -23.89
C VAL A 390 -3.91 -12.18 -23.85
N ASP A 391 -5.14 -12.58 -23.56
CA ASP A 391 -6.25 -11.64 -23.50
C ASP A 391 -6.18 -10.83 -22.20
N ILE A 392 -6.69 -9.60 -22.24
CA ILE A 392 -6.83 -8.75 -21.05
C ILE A 392 -8.33 -8.64 -20.75
N PRO A 393 -8.80 -9.01 -19.54
CA PRO A 393 -10.21 -8.91 -19.20
C PRO A 393 -10.68 -7.46 -19.18
N GLU A 394 -11.98 -7.26 -19.41
CA GLU A 394 -12.61 -5.96 -19.22
C GLU A 394 -12.48 -5.53 -17.75
N ALA A 395 -12.04 -4.29 -17.54
CA ALA A 395 -11.76 -3.75 -16.22
C ALA A 395 -13.02 -3.31 -15.47
N VAL A 396 -14.15 -3.15 -16.18
CA VAL A 396 -15.45 -2.82 -15.62
C VAL A 396 -16.38 -4.03 -15.75
N GLY A 397 -16.85 -4.54 -14.61
CA GLY A 397 -17.74 -5.68 -14.50
C GLY A 397 -19.21 -5.32 -14.34
N GLY A 398 -19.97 -6.27 -13.80
CA GLY A 398 -21.39 -6.08 -13.47
C GLY A 398 -21.62 -5.22 -12.23
N GLN A 399 -22.90 -5.01 -11.92
CA GLN A 399 -23.35 -4.43 -10.66
C GLN A 399 -22.96 -5.35 -9.49
N VAL A 400 -22.30 -4.82 -8.46
CA VAL A 400 -21.88 -5.57 -7.25
C VAL A 400 -22.48 -5.04 -5.96
N ILE A 401 -22.79 -3.74 -5.90
CA ILE A 401 -23.71 -3.14 -4.94
C ILE A 401 -24.73 -2.29 -5.71
N SER A 402 -25.88 -2.01 -5.12
CA SER A 402 -26.89 -1.12 -5.68
C SER A 402 -26.37 0.30 -5.94
N GLU A 403 -26.88 0.91 -7.01
CA GLU A 403 -26.65 2.32 -7.37
C GLU A 403 -26.98 3.27 -6.21
N GLN A 404 -28.13 3.05 -5.56
CA GLN A 404 -28.54 3.76 -4.34
C GLN A 404 -27.52 3.65 -3.19
N ALA A 405 -26.84 2.52 -2.99
CA ALA A 405 -25.81 2.38 -1.96
C ALA A 405 -24.53 3.14 -2.34
N ALA A 406 -24.02 2.93 -3.56
CA ALA A 406 -22.84 3.63 -4.08
C ALA A 406 -23.00 5.16 -4.05
N ASP A 407 -24.16 5.66 -4.46
CA ASP A 407 -24.44 7.09 -4.58
C ASP A 407 -24.71 7.75 -3.23
N THR A 408 -25.30 7.00 -2.28
CA THR A 408 -25.41 7.45 -0.88
C THR A 408 -24.03 7.58 -0.25
N VAL A 409 -23.17 6.57 -0.39
CA VAL A 409 -21.80 6.63 0.12
C VAL A 409 -21.03 7.77 -0.53
N THR A 410 -21.17 7.97 -1.84
CA THR A 410 -20.56 9.09 -2.57
C THR A 410 -21.02 10.44 -2.04
N SER A 411 -22.34 10.62 -1.86
CA SER A 411 -22.90 11.83 -1.25
C SER A 411 -22.32 12.08 0.14
N VAL A 412 -22.31 11.06 1.01
CA VAL A 412 -21.79 11.18 2.39
C VAL A 412 -20.30 11.53 2.40
N LEU A 413 -19.51 10.95 1.49
CA LEU A 413 -18.09 11.22 1.34
C LEU A 413 -17.74 12.63 0.84
N THR A 414 -18.69 13.38 0.27
CA THR A 414 -18.47 14.82 -0.02
C THR A 414 -18.31 15.65 1.26
N GLY A 415 -19.05 15.29 2.33
CA GLY A 415 -18.97 15.96 3.62
C GLY A 415 -17.62 15.80 4.33
N VAL A 416 -16.92 14.68 4.12
CA VAL A 416 -15.57 14.44 4.68
C VAL A 416 -14.55 15.42 4.11
N VAL A 417 -14.73 15.81 2.84
CA VAL A 417 -13.89 16.80 2.18
C VAL A 417 -14.27 18.20 2.60
N ASP A 418 -15.57 18.55 2.57
CA ASP A 418 -16.00 19.92 2.78
C ASP A 418 -15.99 20.36 4.26
N ASP A 419 -16.36 19.46 5.18
CA ASP A 419 -16.55 19.75 6.61
C ASP A 419 -15.81 18.76 7.54
N GLY A 420 -14.95 17.90 6.99
CA GLY A 420 -14.27 16.82 7.72
C GLY A 420 -12.73 16.84 7.66
N THR A 421 -12.14 15.68 7.90
CA THR A 421 -10.69 15.48 8.11
C THR A 421 -9.78 15.85 6.94
N ALA A 422 -10.30 16.01 5.71
CA ALA A 422 -9.51 16.38 4.53
C ALA A 422 -9.61 17.87 4.15
N ARG A 423 -10.35 18.68 4.93
CA ARG A 423 -10.75 20.04 4.58
C ARG A 423 -9.57 20.95 4.18
N THR A 424 -8.55 21.09 5.03
CA THR A 424 -7.43 22.02 4.79
C THR A 424 -6.69 21.73 3.48
N SER A 425 -6.44 20.45 3.17
CA SER A 425 -5.65 20.06 2.01
C SER A 425 -6.45 19.98 0.71
N VAL A 426 -7.78 19.79 0.79
CA VAL A 426 -8.65 19.54 -0.36
C VAL A 426 -9.74 20.61 -0.54
N ARG A 427 -10.55 20.91 0.50
CA ARG A 427 -11.62 21.93 0.41
C ARG A 427 -11.08 23.32 0.19
N GLU A 428 -10.03 23.66 0.92
CA GLU A 428 -9.43 25.00 0.94
C GLU A 428 -8.29 25.13 -0.07
N ASN A 429 -8.08 24.10 -0.90
CA ASN A 429 -7.07 24.09 -1.95
C ASN A 429 -7.42 25.09 -3.07
N PRO A 430 -6.53 26.03 -3.43
CA PRO A 430 -6.81 27.04 -4.44
C PRO A 430 -6.99 26.46 -5.85
N LEU A 431 -6.51 25.23 -6.12
CA LEU A 431 -6.68 24.56 -7.41
C LEU A 431 -8.02 23.83 -7.54
N ARG A 432 -8.85 23.78 -6.50
CA ARG A 432 -10.11 23.04 -6.52
C ARG A 432 -11.13 23.64 -7.50
N ASP A 433 -11.14 24.95 -7.70
CA ASP A 433 -12.03 25.67 -8.64
C ASP A 433 -13.53 25.25 -8.59
N GLY A 434 -14.05 24.98 -7.38
CA GLY A 434 -15.44 24.55 -7.20
C GLY A 434 -15.74 23.09 -7.56
N GLN A 435 -14.73 22.28 -7.91
CA GLN A 435 -14.84 20.85 -8.17
C GLN A 435 -15.56 20.08 -7.05
N GLN A 436 -16.48 19.19 -7.38
CA GLN A 436 -17.02 18.25 -6.40
C GLN A 436 -16.02 17.11 -6.15
N VAL A 437 -15.77 16.81 -4.88
CA VAL A 437 -14.83 15.78 -4.46
C VAL A 437 -15.51 14.95 -3.38
N ALA A 438 -15.38 13.63 -3.47
CA ALA A 438 -15.70 12.69 -2.42
C ALA A 438 -14.40 12.00 -1.99
N GLY A 439 -14.21 11.68 -0.72
CA GLY A 439 -13.00 10.99 -0.29
C GLY A 439 -12.90 10.78 1.21
N LYS A 440 -11.96 9.95 1.64
CA LYS A 440 -11.80 9.53 3.03
C LYS A 440 -10.34 9.51 3.45
N THR A 441 -10.07 10.02 4.66
CA THR A 441 -8.80 9.84 5.34
C THR A 441 -8.72 8.50 6.08
N GLY A 442 -7.53 7.92 6.12
CA GLY A 442 -7.15 6.84 7.02
C GLY A 442 -5.88 7.20 7.79
N THR A 443 -5.79 6.75 9.04
CA THR A 443 -4.59 6.78 9.87
C THR A 443 -4.61 5.49 10.67
N SER A 444 -3.61 4.63 10.52
CA SER A 444 -3.60 3.32 11.17
C SER A 444 -3.08 3.38 12.61
N ASP A 445 -3.23 2.28 13.33
CA ASP A 445 -2.68 2.13 14.67
C ASP A 445 -1.17 2.35 14.70
N ASN A 446 -0.70 2.95 15.80
CA ASN A 446 0.69 3.36 16.01
C ASN A 446 1.28 4.26 14.89
N ASN A 447 0.44 4.92 14.10
CA ASN A 447 0.85 5.79 12.98
C ASN A 447 1.77 5.09 11.95
N LYS A 448 1.60 3.78 11.73
CA LYS A 448 2.39 3.03 10.73
C LYS A 448 2.04 3.36 9.28
N SER A 449 0.80 3.78 9.03
CA SER A 449 0.35 4.27 7.72
C SER A 449 -0.65 5.41 7.82
N ALA A 450 -0.71 6.21 6.76
CA ALA A 450 -1.64 7.33 6.62
C ALA A 450 -2.11 7.43 5.17
N TRP A 451 -3.40 7.66 4.97
CA TRP A 451 -4.05 7.47 3.67
C TRP A 451 -5.01 8.59 3.33
N PHE A 452 -5.10 8.91 2.04
CA PHE A 452 -6.26 9.57 1.48
C PHE A 452 -6.65 8.89 0.18
N THR A 453 -7.87 8.35 0.15
CA THR A 453 -8.49 7.84 -1.07
C THR A 453 -9.65 8.76 -1.41
N GLY A 454 -9.60 9.39 -2.56
CA GLY A 454 -10.57 10.38 -2.98
C GLY A 454 -10.74 10.41 -4.49
N TYR A 455 -11.85 10.98 -4.93
CA TYR A 455 -12.24 10.99 -6.32
C TYR A 455 -13.06 12.22 -6.69
N THR A 456 -12.93 12.56 -7.97
CA THR A 456 -13.83 13.44 -8.70
C THR A 456 -14.52 12.59 -9.77
N PRO A 457 -15.69 13.01 -10.28
CA PRO A 457 -16.36 12.28 -11.37
C PRO A 457 -15.41 12.05 -12.55
N GLY A 458 -15.01 10.79 -12.76
CA GLY A 458 -14.06 10.40 -13.81
C GLY A 458 -12.57 10.35 -13.43
N LEU A 459 -12.18 10.56 -12.17
CA LEU A 459 -10.81 10.30 -11.71
C LEU A 459 -10.75 9.95 -10.21
N VAL A 460 -10.35 8.71 -9.92
CA VAL A 460 -10.12 8.22 -8.55
C VAL A 460 -8.62 8.14 -8.29
N THR A 461 -8.17 8.57 -7.12
CA THR A 461 -6.77 8.40 -6.70
C THR A 461 -6.70 7.97 -5.25
N SER A 462 -5.93 6.91 -4.98
CA SER A 462 -5.52 6.50 -3.64
C SER A 462 -4.06 6.88 -3.40
N VAL A 463 -3.78 7.48 -2.25
CA VAL A 463 -2.41 7.78 -1.78
C VAL A 463 -2.27 7.21 -0.37
N GLY A 464 -1.27 6.33 -0.19
CA GLY A 464 -0.84 5.81 1.09
C GLY A 464 0.59 6.25 1.42
N LEU A 465 0.84 6.52 2.70
CA LEU A 465 2.17 6.64 3.28
C LEU A 465 2.43 5.48 4.23
N PHE A 466 3.68 5.03 4.25
CA PHE A 466 4.13 3.82 4.93
C PHE A 466 5.41 4.12 5.69
N GLY A 467 5.46 3.77 6.98
CA GLY A 467 6.68 3.78 7.77
C GLY A 467 7.36 2.42 7.69
N GLU A 468 8.41 2.29 6.89
CA GLU A 468 9.16 1.05 6.68
C GLU A 468 10.65 1.29 6.99
N ASP A 469 11.17 0.56 7.97
CA ASP A 469 12.59 0.58 8.32
C ASP A 469 13.44 0.15 7.10
N PRO A 470 14.41 0.97 6.66
CA PRO A 470 15.08 0.79 5.36
C PRO A 470 16.06 -0.38 5.29
N GLU A 471 16.44 -0.99 6.42
CA GLU A 471 17.34 -2.16 6.45
C GLU A 471 16.59 -3.48 6.63
N SER A 472 15.61 -3.49 7.52
CA SER A 472 14.88 -4.69 7.95
C SER A 472 13.50 -4.84 7.30
N HIS A 473 13.02 -3.82 6.58
CA HIS A 473 11.69 -3.77 5.95
C HIS A 473 10.51 -3.92 6.93
N ASN A 474 10.76 -3.72 8.23
CA ASN A 474 9.72 -3.79 9.27
C ASN A 474 8.84 -2.54 9.27
N GLN A 475 7.55 -2.70 9.57
CA GLN A 475 6.62 -1.58 9.68
C GLN A 475 6.82 -0.80 10.99
N VAL A 476 7.21 0.46 10.89
CA VAL A 476 7.55 1.38 11.98
C VAL A 476 6.61 2.60 12.04
N PRO A 477 6.46 3.26 13.21
CA PRO A 477 5.68 4.49 13.36
C PRO A 477 6.26 5.70 12.62
N MET A 478 5.42 6.49 11.94
CA MET A 478 5.83 7.74 11.25
C MET A 478 5.65 9.02 12.09
N TYR A 479 5.68 8.95 13.43
CA TYR A 479 5.43 10.12 14.27
C TYR A 479 6.45 11.24 14.01
N LYS A 480 5.95 12.45 13.73
CA LYS A 480 6.72 13.67 13.42
C LYS A 480 7.51 13.66 12.09
N ALA A 481 7.28 12.67 11.23
CA ALA A 481 7.94 12.63 9.93
C ALA A 481 7.63 13.84 9.05
N GLY A 482 8.60 14.28 8.26
CA GLY A 482 8.53 15.52 7.48
C GLY A 482 8.49 16.79 8.32
N GLY A 483 8.78 16.70 9.63
CA GLY A 483 8.87 17.83 10.55
C GLY A 483 7.53 18.39 11.03
N VAL A 484 6.47 17.58 11.05
CA VAL A 484 5.18 18.00 11.65
C VAL A 484 5.16 17.75 13.16
N ASP A 485 4.60 18.68 13.95
CA ASP A 485 4.50 18.53 15.41
C ASP A 485 3.35 17.62 15.88
N HIS A 486 2.59 17.03 14.94
CA HIS A 486 1.42 16.20 15.19
C HIS A 486 1.57 14.81 14.51
N ARG A 487 0.58 13.92 14.69
CA ARG A 487 0.56 12.60 14.03
C ARG A 487 0.43 12.76 12.51
N VAL A 488 1.21 12.01 11.73
CA VAL A 488 1.07 12.00 10.27
C VAL A 488 -0.27 11.35 9.93
N ASN A 489 -1.19 12.12 9.38
CA ASN A 489 -2.57 11.70 9.19
C ASN A 489 -2.98 11.83 7.72
N GLY A 490 -4.07 11.15 7.35
CA GLY A 490 -4.61 11.18 5.99
C GLY A 490 -4.89 12.58 5.42
N GLY A 491 -5.27 13.54 6.27
CA GLY A 491 -5.54 14.93 5.88
C GLY A 491 -4.29 15.76 5.60
N GLY A 492 -3.11 15.30 6.03
CA GLY A 492 -1.82 15.92 5.75
C GLY A 492 -1.24 15.49 4.40
N PHE A 493 -0.02 14.95 4.40
CA PHE A 493 0.71 14.59 3.18
C PHE A 493 -0.08 13.75 2.15
N PRO A 494 -0.87 12.72 2.52
CA PRO A 494 -1.64 11.95 1.52
C PRO A 494 -2.64 12.82 0.76
N ALA A 495 -3.44 13.62 1.46
CA ALA A 495 -4.39 14.55 0.85
C ALA A 495 -3.68 15.73 0.13
N GLU A 496 -2.54 16.22 0.62
CA GLU A 496 -1.73 17.22 -0.09
C GLU A 496 -1.23 16.70 -1.46
N ILE A 497 -0.72 15.46 -1.51
CA ILE A 497 -0.28 14.78 -2.74
C ILE A 497 -1.49 14.60 -3.66
N TRP A 498 -2.58 14.04 -3.14
CA TRP A 498 -3.81 13.77 -3.89
C TRP A 498 -4.34 15.04 -4.54
N ALA A 499 -4.41 16.16 -3.81
CA ALA A 499 -4.97 17.41 -4.30
C ALA A 499 -4.04 18.09 -5.32
N ALA A 500 -2.72 18.07 -5.08
CA ALA A 500 -1.74 18.60 -6.03
C ALA A 500 -1.73 17.82 -7.36
N TYR A 501 -1.89 16.50 -7.29
CA TYR A 501 -1.98 15.64 -8.47
C TYR A 501 -3.32 15.80 -9.18
N THR A 502 -4.43 15.50 -8.50
CA THR A 502 -5.78 15.40 -9.09
C THR A 502 -6.16 16.72 -9.74
N PHE A 503 -6.16 17.83 -8.99
CA PHE A 503 -6.48 19.15 -9.56
C PHE A 503 -5.44 19.62 -10.59
N GLY A 504 -4.21 19.09 -10.55
CA GLY A 504 -3.16 19.38 -11.53
C GLY A 504 -3.28 18.62 -12.86
N VAL A 505 -4.16 17.63 -12.98
CA VAL A 505 -4.36 16.80 -14.19
C VAL A 505 -5.80 16.70 -14.67
N MET A 506 -6.73 17.41 -14.02
CA MET A 506 -8.13 17.49 -14.44
C MET A 506 -8.31 18.41 -15.64
N ASP A 507 -9.12 17.96 -16.60
CA ASP A 507 -9.42 18.71 -17.83
C ASP A 507 -10.51 19.79 -17.64
N GLY A 508 -11.18 19.81 -16.47
CA GLY A 508 -12.19 20.81 -16.12
C GLY A 508 -13.01 20.42 -14.89
N VAL A 509 -13.94 21.30 -14.50
CA VAL A 509 -14.84 21.09 -13.35
C VAL A 509 -15.97 20.13 -13.71
N THR A 510 -16.10 19.05 -12.93
CA THR A 510 -17.17 18.03 -13.04
C THR A 510 -18.06 18.01 -11.80
N ARG A 511 -19.22 17.35 -11.91
CA ARG A 511 -20.18 17.14 -10.82
C ARG A 511 -20.64 15.69 -10.79
N PHE A 512 -20.94 15.20 -9.60
CA PHE A 512 -21.56 13.89 -9.43
C PHE A 512 -23.02 13.94 -9.89
N ASP A 513 -23.49 12.86 -10.49
CA ASP A 513 -24.88 12.66 -10.93
C ASP A 513 -25.46 11.53 -10.09
N LEU A 514 -25.94 11.85 -8.89
CA LEU A 514 -26.26 10.86 -7.85
C LEU A 514 -27.76 10.59 -7.74
N ASP A 515 -28.17 9.33 -7.85
CA ASP A 515 -29.50 8.88 -7.44
C ASP A 515 -29.48 8.45 -5.97
N THR A 516 -29.93 9.34 -5.08
CA THR A 516 -30.10 8.97 -3.66
C THR A 516 -31.35 9.57 -3.01
N LYS A 517 -32.15 8.66 -2.44
CA LYS A 517 -33.32 8.98 -1.60
C LYS A 517 -32.96 9.71 -0.29
N GLN A 518 -31.70 9.70 0.13
CA GLN A 518 -31.28 10.33 1.40
C GLN A 518 -31.03 11.83 1.26
N GLY A 519 -31.17 12.37 0.04
CA GLY A 519 -30.85 13.75 -0.30
C GLY A 519 -29.34 13.98 -0.41
N ALA A 520 -28.92 15.04 -1.10
CA ALA A 520 -27.53 15.47 -1.04
C ALA A 520 -27.21 15.79 0.43
N ALA A 521 -26.32 15.01 1.03
CA ALA A 521 -26.09 14.95 2.48
C ALA A 521 -25.28 16.14 3.05
N VAL A 522 -25.48 17.31 2.43
CA VAL A 522 -25.01 18.61 2.88
C VAL A 522 -26.11 19.23 3.74
N LYS A 523 -26.07 19.00 5.06
CA LYS A 523 -26.91 19.79 5.97
C LYS A 523 -26.57 21.27 5.79
N PRO A 524 -27.54 22.16 5.52
CA PRO A 524 -27.28 23.59 5.63
C PRO A 524 -26.81 23.87 7.07
N SER A 525 -25.72 24.64 7.19
CA SER A 525 -25.18 25.06 8.49
C SER A 525 -26.32 25.51 9.41
N ARG A 526 -26.37 24.96 10.63
CA ARG A 526 -27.31 25.41 11.67
C ARG A 526 -27.03 26.89 11.95
N SER A 527 -27.74 27.77 11.25
CA SER A 527 -27.80 29.19 11.62
C SER A 527 -28.22 29.25 13.09
N PRO A 528 -27.50 30.00 13.94
CA PRO A 528 -27.86 30.09 15.34
C PRO A 528 -29.30 30.60 15.42
N SER A 529 -30.10 29.93 16.26
CA SER A 529 -31.52 30.23 16.41
C SER A 529 -31.71 31.74 16.63
N VAL A 530 -32.52 32.37 15.79
CA VAL A 530 -32.81 33.80 15.89
C VAL A 530 -33.47 34.01 17.25
N SER A 531 -32.73 34.62 18.18
CA SER A 531 -33.26 35.06 19.47
C SER A 531 -34.51 35.88 19.22
N GLN A 532 -35.65 35.47 19.79
CA GLN A 532 -36.92 36.12 19.54
C GLN A 532 -36.87 37.56 20.05
N SER A 533 -36.83 38.51 19.13
CA SER A 533 -37.02 39.92 19.47
C SER A 533 -38.50 40.14 19.80
N PRO A 534 -38.84 40.66 20.99
CA PRO A 534 -40.23 40.82 21.39
C PRO A 534 -40.88 41.97 20.60
N SER A 535 -41.91 41.65 19.83
CA SER A 535 -42.77 42.65 19.20
C SER A 535 -43.97 42.95 20.10
N GLN A 536 -44.04 44.19 20.61
CA GLN A 536 -45.24 45.04 20.50
C GLN A 536 -44.98 46.43 21.07
N SER A 537 -45.31 47.46 20.29
CA SER A 537 -45.39 48.86 20.76
C SER A 537 -46.80 49.16 21.26
N PRO A 538 -46.95 49.91 22.37
CA PRO A 538 -48.12 50.75 22.60
C PRO A 538 -47.84 52.22 22.19
N THR A 539 -48.92 52.94 21.90
CA THR A 539 -48.91 54.33 21.36
C THR A 539 -48.74 55.37 22.47
N GLN A 540 -48.26 56.57 22.12
CA GLN A 540 -48.12 57.73 23.03
C GLN A 540 -49.46 58.25 23.58
N GLU A 541 -49.45 58.72 24.83
CA GLU A 541 -50.25 59.87 25.29
C GLU A 541 -49.47 60.63 26.38
N GLU A 542 -49.93 61.83 26.76
CA GLU A 542 -49.06 62.95 27.16
C GLU A 542 -49.07 63.33 28.66
N THR A 543 -47.93 63.88 29.14
CA THR A 543 -47.78 64.90 30.21
C THR A 543 -48.15 64.56 31.69
N ARG A 544 -47.17 64.59 32.61
CA ARG A 544 -46.91 65.74 33.55
C ARG A 544 -45.75 65.49 34.55
N GLU A 545 -45.14 66.58 35.02
CA GLU A 545 -44.03 66.70 35.99
C GLU A 545 -44.36 66.25 37.43
N GLU A 546 -43.37 65.75 38.18
CA GLU A 546 -42.87 66.38 39.43
C GLU A 546 -41.51 65.78 39.89
N SER A 547 -40.85 66.42 40.86
CA SER A 547 -39.43 66.25 41.29
C SER A 547 -39.25 66.93 42.68
N PRO A 548 -38.13 66.79 43.46
CA PRO A 548 -37.13 65.73 43.62
C PRO A 548 -36.91 65.28 45.10
N SER A 549 -36.13 64.19 45.31
CA SER A 549 -35.24 63.91 46.48
C SER A 549 -34.55 62.52 46.33
N GLN A 550 -33.38 62.18 46.91
CA GLN A 550 -32.33 62.96 47.61
C GLN A 550 -30.98 62.18 47.62
N GLU A 551 -29.86 62.87 47.83
CA GLU A 551 -28.50 62.34 48.17
C GLU A 551 -28.25 62.39 49.70
N PRO A 552 -27.13 61.91 50.32
CA PRO A 552 -25.80 61.49 49.79
C PRO A 552 -25.40 60.04 50.27
N THR A 553 -24.15 59.52 50.37
CA THR A 553 -22.75 60.06 50.34
C THR A 553 -21.71 58.98 49.93
N THR A 554 -20.52 59.42 49.53
CA THR A 554 -19.24 58.69 49.32
C THR A 554 -18.54 58.26 50.62
N GLU A 555 -17.76 57.15 50.63
CA GLU A 555 -16.40 57.09 51.23
C GLU A 555 -15.56 55.83 50.87
N GLU A 556 -14.28 56.07 50.59
CA GLU A 556 -13.08 55.18 50.60
C GLU A 556 -12.04 55.92 51.49
N PRO A 557 -10.88 55.38 51.99
CA PRO A 557 -10.11 54.21 51.51
C PRO A 557 -9.39 53.35 52.62
N SER A 558 -8.47 52.45 52.18
CA SER A 558 -7.07 52.29 52.68
C SER A 558 -6.60 50.98 53.39
N THR A 559 -5.75 50.23 52.65
CA THR A 559 -4.44 49.60 53.02
C THR A 559 -4.18 48.88 54.36
N GLY A 560 -3.60 47.67 54.30
CA GLY A 560 -2.82 47.06 55.39
C GLY A 560 -2.12 45.70 55.10
N THR A 561 -0.79 45.67 55.22
CA THR A 561 0.16 44.51 55.23
C THR A 561 1.36 44.96 56.11
N PRO A 562 2.27 44.12 56.71
CA PRO A 562 2.68 42.75 56.32
C PRO A 562 3.11 41.77 57.48
N THR A 563 3.92 40.74 57.15
CA THR A 563 4.85 39.91 58.00
C THR A 563 4.25 38.90 59.02
N THR A 564 4.87 37.77 59.43
CA THR A 564 5.84 36.75 58.91
C THR A 564 6.09 35.72 60.03
N GLU A 565 6.28 34.40 59.76
CA GLU A 565 7.30 33.53 60.43
C GLU A 565 7.38 32.08 59.89
N GLU A 566 8.57 31.48 60.06
CA GLU A 566 9.08 30.11 59.78
C GLU A 566 10.10 29.80 60.94
N PRO A 567 10.76 28.62 61.17
CA PRO A 567 11.10 27.53 60.21
C PRO A 567 11.21 26.06 60.76
N SER A 568 11.79 25.17 59.93
CA SER A 568 12.53 23.91 60.28
C SER A 568 11.73 22.61 60.58
N GLN A 569 12.21 21.38 60.30
CA GLN A 569 13.55 20.89 59.87
C GLN A 569 13.48 19.52 59.13
N SER A 570 14.53 19.12 58.41
CA SER A 570 14.71 17.79 57.74
C SER A 570 15.63 16.85 58.56
N PRO A 571 15.76 15.53 58.25
CA PRO A 571 16.88 15.12 57.38
C PRO A 571 16.69 13.84 56.51
N SER A 572 17.21 13.92 55.27
CA SER A 572 18.11 12.98 54.54
C SER A 572 18.17 11.47 54.88
N GLN A 573 18.03 10.60 53.85
CA GLN A 573 19.16 9.79 53.32
C GLN A 573 18.84 8.99 52.04
N SER A 574 19.85 8.79 51.19
CA SER A 574 19.95 7.73 50.17
C SER A 574 21.19 6.87 50.46
N PRO A 575 21.24 5.59 50.04
CA PRO A 575 22.08 5.31 48.85
C PRO A 575 21.63 4.15 47.94
N SER A 576 22.23 4.18 46.75
CA SER A 576 22.28 3.21 45.63
C SER A 576 22.59 1.74 46.00
N ASN A 577 22.05 0.77 45.23
CA ASN A 577 22.81 -0.12 44.32
C ASN A 577 22.02 -1.35 43.78
N SER A 578 22.11 -1.54 42.45
CA SER A 578 22.19 -2.78 41.62
C SER A 578 21.33 -4.05 41.88
N PRO A 579 20.98 -4.80 40.81
CA PRO A 579 20.06 -5.95 40.88
C PRO A 579 20.75 -7.30 41.19
N SER A 580 20.00 -8.26 41.76
CA SER A 580 20.41 -9.66 41.91
C SER A 580 19.27 -10.67 41.67
N THR A 581 19.32 -11.29 40.50
CA THR A 581 19.10 -12.72 40.16
C THR A 581 18.49 -13.75 41.14
N GLN A 582 17.76 -14.70 40.50
CA GLN A 582 17.43 -16.11 40.86
C GLN A 582 16.23 -16.39 41.82
N PRO A 583 15.58 -17.59 41.73
CA PRO A 583 15.08 -18.26 40.51
C PRO A 583 13.67 -18.90 40.73
N PRO A 584 13.14 -19.64 39.74
CA PRO A 584 12.47 -20.91 40.07
C PRO A 584 13.00 -22.10 39.26
N THR A 585 13.44 -23.13 39.98
CA THR A 585 13.54 -24.53 39.49
C THR A 585 12.11 -25.06 39.21
N GLY A 586 11.77 -25.85 38.20
CA GLY A 586 12.52 -26.86 37.40
C GLY A 586 11.63 -28.13 37.36
N GLY A 587 11.55 -28.95 36.31
CA GLY A 587 12.19 -28.94 34.98
C GLY A 587 11.66 -30.10 34.09
N ALA A 588 12.48 -30.53 33.11
CA ALA A 588 12.18 -31.49 32.02
C ALA A 588 11.23 -30.93 30.93
N THR A 589 11.58 -30.91 29.63
CA THR A 589 12.18 -31.99 28.80
C THR A 589 13.04 -31.49 27.63
N THR A 590 14.18 -32.16 27.41
CA THR A 590 14.90 -32.45 26.12
C THR A 590 14.85 -31.45 24.94
N ASP A 591 16.04 -30.94 24.57
CA ASP A 591 16.33 -30.35 23.26
C ASP A 591 16.29 -31.36 22.08
N PRO A 592 15.97 -30.92 20.85
CA PRO A 592 16.22 -31.67 19.62
C PRO A 592 17.57 -31.31 18.97
N GLU A 593 18.29 -32.31 18.46
CA GLU A 593 19.56 -32.12 17.74
C GLU A 593 19.38 -31.64 16.28
N ASN A 594 20.42 -30.94 15.79
CA ASN A 594 20.53 -30.36 14.45
C ASN A 594 20.98 -31.41 13.40
N PRO A 595 20.23 -31.66 12.30
CA PRO A 595 20.56 -32.73 11.35
C PRO A 595 21.21 -32.22 10.04
N PHE A 596 22.54 -32.12 10.00
CA PHE A 596 23.27 -32.01 8.72
C PHE A 596 24.63 -32.72 8.70
N LEU A 597 24.65 -33.86 7.98
CA LEU A 597 25.73 -34.53 7.22
C LEU A 597 25.97 -36.02 7.56
N PRO A 598 26.46 -36.83 6.58
CA PRO A 598 26.10 -38.25 6.52
C PRO A 598 27.28 -39.24 6.54
N ASP A 599 26.99 -40.43 7.04
CA ASP A 599 27.60 -41.73 6.71
C ASP A 599 26.60 -42.79 7.23
N GLY A 600 26.47 -44.02 6.73
CA GLY A 600 27.11 -44.75 5.64
C GLY A 600 26.45 -46.13 5.62
N GLY A 601 26.13 -46.69 4.45
CA GLY A 601 25.09 -47.73 4.34
C GLY A 601 25.45 -49.15 4.82
N ARG A 602 24.40 -49.93 5.11
CA ARG A 602 24.21 -51.41 5.10
C ARG A 602 22.90 -51.70 5.84
N ASP A 603 22.15 -52.77 5.65
CA ASP A 603 21.87 -53.76 4.61
C ASP A 603 20.76 -54.65 5.25
N ASP A 604 20.04 -55.45 4.47
CA ASP A 604 19.22 -56.59 4.93
C ASP A 604 18.09 -56.42 5.99
N GLY A 605 16.83 -56.44 5.50
CA GLY A 605 16.04 -57.67 5.71
C GLY A 605 14.84 -57.68 6.68
N ARG A 606 13.68 -57.17 6.25
CA ARG A 606 12.42 -57.93 6.02
C ARG A 606 11.22 -57.06 5.64
#